data_AF-A0A9D9CLY3-F1
#
_entry.id   AF-A0A9D9CLY3-F1
#
_cell.length_a   1.000
_cell.length_b   1.000
_cell.length_c   1.000
_cell.angle_alpha   90.00
_cell.angle_beta   90.00
_cell.angle_gamma   90.00
#
_symmetry.space_group_name_H-M   'P 1'
#
loop_
_entity.id
_entity.type
_entity.pdbx_description
1 polymer ?
#
loop_
_entity_poly.entity_id
_entity_poly.type
_entity_poly.pdbx_seq_one_letter_code
_entity_poly.pdbx_strand_id
1 'polypeptide(L)'
;MKKGLYVIALALIPVFFSACQEEKDPFGGKLPSERMEAALNKLDSTLLSAPYGWEMQYFAKANTAGYPLLLKFSDNSQVVVAAKNRNTYRTYKEATSYYDVREGNGAMLTFETYNEVFHSFANPENPAGKGQEGDYEFYVDAQGYSQSGDTLILKGKKRSASIILVKLSEEWQNWEDYFNELTRVDNLTFAGNTGTTYALKLDGAGPNVTYNEFVFQEEDNTYGFILTPKGLRLYNGYTRNEKTAYNFVLDNPKAPNKFVCIDPDVDATIEPRYSPIKVFQNTVSSVREIWGIDMNNTGTSFATALNAVKDALVASGASLAEMDLLYVSETSKPALRVRYRVAGREYEARIFFEYTFTPRTNPTSVEIAYSSVSEDGIAFLKRIGNGDQQAGLAMIKAMFEHRYDVACSVGGAFNPSSLIFTSKEDANLNFVIKKKAF
;
A
#
# COMPACT_ATOMS: atom_id res chain seq x y z
N MET A 1 -52.68 82.60 -2.89
CA MET A 1 -52.80 81.14 -2.69
C MET A 1 -52.80 80.51 -4.08
N LYS A 2 -51.97 79.58 -4.53
CA LYS A 2 -50.85 78.76 -4.02
C LYS A 2 -50.08 78.41 -5.32
N LYS A 3 -48.91 79.00 -5.59
CA LYS A 3 -47.59 78.35 -5.49
C LYS A 3 -47.66 76.83 -5.37
N GLY A 4 -47.43 76.12 -6.47
CA GLY A 4 -47.24 74.68 -6.44
C GLY A 4 -47.42 74.06 -7.80
N LEU A 5 -46.49 74.28 -8.74
CA LEU A 5 -46.29 73.35 -9.86
C LEU A 5 -44.98 73.49 -10.66
N TYR A 6 -44.00 74.30 -10.24
CA TYR A 6 -42.78 74.57 -11.04
C TYR A 6 -41.47 74.36 -10.26
N VAL A 7 -41.39 73.34 -9.39
CA VAL A 7 -40.13 73.03 -8.66
C VAL A 7 -39.63 71.59 -8.90
N ILE A 8 -40.35 70.76 -9.68
CA ILE A 8 -39.99 69.33 -9.81
C ILE A 8 -39.15 69.02 -11.07
N ALA A 9 -38.99 69.97 -12.00
CA ALA A 9 -38.31 69.69 -13.28
C ALA A 9 -36.84 70.13 -13.38
N LEU A 10 -36.23 70.64 -12.31
CA LEU A 10 -34.86 71.20 -12.34
C LEU A 10 -33.98 70.66 -11.21
N ALA A 11 -34.06 69.36 -10.93
CA ALA A 11 -33.20 68.67 -9.97
C ALA A 11 -32.73 67.29 -10.47
N LEU A 12 -32.79 67.05 -11.79
CA LEU A 12 -32.08 65.94 -12.41
C LEU A 12 -30.78 66.47 -13.03
N ILE A 13 -29.66 65.92 -12.53
CA ILE A 13 -28.27 66.09 -12.99
C ILE A 13 -27.58 67.31 -12.31
N PRO A 14 -26.69 67.10 -11.31
CA PRO A 14 -25.51 66.24 -11.45
C PRO A 14 -25.26 65.33 -10.24
N VAL A 15 -25.62 64.05 -10.36
CA VAL A 15 -25.04 62.97 -9.53
C VAL A 15 -24.40 61.95 -10.47
N PHE A 16 -23.47 62.40 -11.31
CA PHE A 16 -22.67 61.54 -12.19
C PHE A 16 -21.17 61.52 -11.82
N PHE A 17 -20.78 62.07 -10.65
CA PHE A 17 -19.36 62.15 -10.25
C PHE A 17 -19.00 61.37 -8.98
N SER A 18 -19.74 60.33 -8.61
CA SER A 18 -19.34 59.45 -7.50
C SER A 18 -19.45 57.96 -7.82
N ALA A 19 -19.22 57.58 -9.08
CA ALA A 19 -19.06 56.20 -9.51
C ALA A 19 -17.70 56.00 -10.17
N CYS A 20 -16.64 56.42 -9.48
CA CYS A 20 -15.28 55.94 -9.74
C CYS A 20 -14.63 55.79 -8.37
N GLN A 21 -15.13 54.83 -7.60
CA GLN A 21 -14.31 54.24 -6.55
C GLN A 21 -13.18 53.55 -7.31
N GLU A 22 -11.93 53.97 -7.10
CA GLU A 22 -10.78 53.23 -7.62
C GLU A 22 -10.95 51.77 -7.18
N GLU A 23 -11.34 50.90 -8.11
CA GLU A 23 -11.18 49.48 -7.92
C GLU A 23 -9.68 49.29 -7.73
N LYS A 24 -9.27 49.00 -6.48
CA LYS A 24 -7.89 48.62 -6.19
C LYS A 24 -7.52 47.54 -7.19
N ASP A 25 -6.54 47.82 -8.04
CA ASP A 25 -6.05 46.85 -9.01
C ASP A 25 -5.77 45.54 -8.26
N PRO A 26 -6.50 44.45 -8.55
CA PRO A 26 -6.33 43.17 -7.86
C PRO A 26 -4.92 42.59 -8.03
N PHE A 27 -4.12 43.18 -8.92
CA PHE A 27 -2.76 42.79 -9.25
C PHE A 27 -1.69 43.80 -8.80
N GLY A 28 -2.09 44.83 -8.04
CA GLY A 28 -1.17 45.74 -7.37
C GLY A 28 -0.29 46.57 -8.31
N GLY A 29 -0.77 46.89 -9.51
CA GLY A 29 -0.11 47.72 -10.51
C GLY A 29 0.91 46.99 -11.39
N LYS A 30 1.08 45.68 -11.24
CA LYS A 30 2.08 44.90 -12.00
C LYS A 30 1.57 44.51 -13.38
N LEU A 31 2.44 44.62 -14.38
CA LEU A 31 2.15 44.13 -15.73
C LEU A 31 2.02 42.61 -15.73
N PRO A 32 1.21 42.02 -16.64
CA PRO A 32 1.12 40.56 -16.79
C PRO A 32 2.48 39.86 -16.95
N SER A 33 3.41 40.45 -17.71
CA SER A 33 4.77 39.91 -17.92
C SER A 33 5.59 39.85 -16.63
N GLU A 34 5.57 40.92 -15.83
CA GLU A 34 6.28 40.98 -14.55
C GLU A 34 5.75 39.94 -13.55
N ARG A 35 4.44 39.70 -13.58
CA ARG A 35 3.80 38.66 -12.74
C ARG A 35 4.20 37.26 -13.19
N MET A 36 4.29 37.02 -14.49
CA MET A 36 4.75 35.75 -15.04
C MET A 36 6.22 35.50 -14.69
N GLU A 37 7.10 36.47 -14.92
CA GLU A 37 8.53 36.37 -14.57
C GLU A 37 8.72 36.08 -13.09
N ALA A 38 7.98 36.77 -12.21
CA ALA A 38 8.01 36.50 -10.78
C ALA A 38 7.53 35.06 -10.44
N ALA A 39 6.54 34.53 -11.16
CA ALA A 39 6.05 33.17 -10.96
C ALA A 39 7.07 32.12 -11.41
N LEU A 40 7.76 32.35 -12.53
CA LEU A 40 8.84 31.49 -13.03
C LEU A 40 10.02 31.48 -12.06
N ASN A 41 10.50 32.65 -11.64
CA ASN A 41 11.59 32.77 -10.67
C ASN A 41 11.23 32.14 -9.31
N LYS A 42 9.98 32.27 -8.87
CA LYS A 42 9.50 31.61 -7.65
C LYS A 42 9.52 30.09 -7.78
N LEU A 43 9.07 29.55 -8.92
CA LEU A 43 9.09 28.11 -9.15
C LEU A 43 10.53 27.58 -9.16
N ASP A 44 11.42 28.20 -9.94
CA ASP A 44 12.82 27.76 -10.04
C ASP A 44 13.53 27.81 -8.67
N SER A 45 13.46 28.94 -7.97
CA SER A 45 14.05 29.06 -6.62
C SER A 45 13.43 28.09 -5.61
N THR A 46 12.14 27.75 -5.74
CA THR A 46 11.52 26.72 -4.91
C THR A 46 12.13 25.36 -5.20
N LEU A 47 12.22 24.94 -6.47
CA LEU A 47 12.79 23.64 -6.86
C LEU A 47 14.22 23.45 -6.33
N LEU A 48 15.04 24.51 -6.36
CA LEU A 48 16.42 24.51 -5.85
C LEU A 48 16.53 24.54 -4.31
N SER A 49 15.45 24.88 -3.60
CA SER A 49 15.47 25.07 -2.13
C SER A 49 15.47 23.79 -1.28
N ALA A 50 15.47 22.61 -1.90
CA ALA A 50 15.45 21.33 -1.20
C ALA A 50 16.85 20.67 -1.21
N PRO A 51 17.69 20.86 -0.17
CA PRO A 51 19.07 20.39 -0.15
C PRO A 51 19.20 18.86 -0.28
N TYR A 52 18.27 18.10 0.28
CA TYR A 52 18.24 16.63 0.23
C TYR A 52 17.32 16.08 -0.89
N GLY A 53 16.75 16.97 -1.70
CA GLY A 53 15.82 16.62 -2.77
C GLY A 53 14.35 16.69 -2.36
N TRP A 54 13.49 16.29 -3.29
CA TRP A 54 12.04 16.27 -3.18
C TRP A 54 11.53 14.84 -3.31
N GLU A 55 10.58 14.44 -2.47
CA GLU A 55 9.67 13.35 -2.78
C GLU A 55 8.60 13.89 -3.74
N MET A 56 8.56 13.40 -4.97
CA MET A 56 7.42 13.56 -5.88
C MET A 56 6.44 12.42 -5.67
N GLN A 57 5.28 12.78 -5.16
CA GLN A 57 4.15 11.88 -5.02
C GLN A 57 3.43 11.74 -6.36
N TYR A 58 3.96 10.87 -7.21
CA TYR A 58 3.57 10.78 -8.60
C TYR A 58 2.39 9.83 -8.82
N PHE A 59 1.40 10.28 -9.60
CA PHE A 59 0.28 9.48 -10.05
C PHE A 59 0.16 9.63 -11.56
N ALA A 60 0.31 8.52 -12.29
CA ALA A 60 0.20 8.56 -13.76
C ALA A 60 -1.22 8.96 -14.21
N LYS A 61 -2.22 8.63 -13.39
CA LYS A 61 -3.62 9.03 -13.54
C LYS A 61 -4.27 9.26 -12.18
N ALA A 62 -5.28 10.11 -12.13
CA ALA A 62 -6.07 10.33 -10.92
C ALA A 62 -6.64 9.01 -10.36
N ASN A 63 -6.63 8.85 -9.02
CA ASN A 63 -7.11 7.67 -8.29
C ASN A 63 -6.47 6.32 -8.67
N THR A 64 -5.28 6.31 -9.28
CA THR A 64 -4.52 5.06 -9.46
C THR A 64 -3.47 4.86 -8.37
N ALA A 65 -2.72 3.77 -8.44
CA ALA A 65 -1.53 3.57 -7.63
C ALA A 65 -0.59 4.78 -7.71
N GLY A 66 -0.07 5.23 -6.57
CA GLY A 66 0.96 6.25 -6.48
C GLY A 66 2.37 5.67 -6.52
N TYR A 67 3.31 6.46 -7.03
CA TYR A 67 4.72 6.11 -7.21
C TYR A 67 5.58 7.18 -6.54
N PRO A 68 6.24 6.87 -5.42
CA PRO A 68 7.24 7.76 -4.87
C PRO A 68 8.42 7.84 -5.84
N LEU A 69 8.75 9.05 -6.27
CA LEU A 69 9.96 9.37 -7.01
C LEU A 69 10.77 10.38 -6.20
N LEU A 70 12.09 10.27 -6.20
CA LEU A 70 12.96 11.27 -5.55
C LEU A 70 13.62 12.14 -6.61
N LEU A 71 13.58 13.45 -6.43
CA LEU A 71 14.08 14.42 -7.40
C LEU A 71 15.09 15.36 -6.75
N LYS A 72 16.19 15.65 -7.44
CA LYS A 72 17.16 16.67 -7.03
C LYS A 72 17.44 17.59 -8.20
N PHE A 73 16.97 18.82 -8.09
CA PHE A 73 17.23 19.88 -9.05
C PHE A 73 18.56 20.58 -8.74
N SER A 74 19.27 20.98 -9.77
CA SER A 74 20.51 21.77 -9.70
C SER A 74 20.43 23.03 -10.57
N ASP A 75 21.28 24.00 -10.23
CA ASP A 75 21.37 25.32 -10.86
C ASP A 75 21.72 25.30 -12.35
N ASN A 76 22.31 24.21 -12.85
CA ASN A 76 22.59 23.96 -14.26
C ASN A 76 21.42 23.31 -15.04
N SER A 77 20.19 23.44 -14.53
CA SER A 77 18.96 22.90 -15.11
C SER A 77 18.94 21.36 -15.26
N GLN A 78 19.78 20.65 -14.50
CA GLN A 78 19.70 19.20 -14.38
C GLN A 78 18.78 18.78 -13.24
N VAL A 79 18.18 17.61 -13.41
CA VAL A 79 17.41 16.92 -12.38
C VAL A 79 17.82 15.46 -12.35
N VAL A 80 18.24 14.99 -11.17
CA VAL A 80 18.40 13.57 -10.90
C VAL A 80 17.06 13.04 -10.43
N VAL A 81 16.59 11.93 -11.02
CA VAL A 81 15.36 11.24 -10.63
C VAL A 81 15.70 9.82 -10.19
N ALA A 82 15.23 9.42 -9.01
CA ALA A 82 15.38 8.08 -8.48
C ALA A 82 14.04 7.39 -8.24
N ALA A 83 14.01 6.07 -8.42
CA ALA A 83 12.84 5.26 -8.11
C ALA A 83 13.21 3.80 -7.76
N LYS A 84 12.35 3.17 -6.96
CA LYS A 84 12.29 1.72 -6.74
C LYS A 84 10.84 1.26 -6.81
N ASN A 85 10.35 0.98 -8.01
CA ASN A 85 8.95 0.61 -8.24
C ASN A 85 8.84 -0.43 -9.37
N ARG A 86 7.62 -0.80 -9.78
CA ARG A 86 7.39 -1.82 -10.80
C ARG A 86 8.03 -1.47 -12.17
N ASN A 87 8.11 -0.19 -12.54
CA ASN A 87 8.71 0.25 -13.79
C ASN A 87 10.24 0.11 -13.78
N THR A 88 10.85 0.11 -12.60
CA THR A 88 12.28 -0.19 -12.39
C THR A 88 12.53 -1.64 -12.00
N TYR A 89 11.56 -2.54 -12.22
CA TYR A 89 11.61 -3.95 -11.82
C TYR A 89 11.86 -4.17 -10.32
N ARG A 90 11.36 -3.23 -9.49
CA ARG A 90 11.55 -3.19 -8.03
C ARG A 90 13.03 -3.06 -7.61
N THR A 91 13.89 -2.62 -8.53
CA THR A 91 15.30 -2.30 -8.28
C THR A 91 15.49 -0.79 -8.17
N TYR A 92 16.37 -0.37 -7.27
CA TYR A 92 16.75 1.04 -7.16
C TYR A 92 17.45 1.49 -8.43
N LYS A 93 17.00 2.61 -9.00
CA LYS A 93 17.60 3.23 -10.19
C LYS A 93 17.60 4.74 -10.07
N GLU A 94 18.63 5.35 -10.63
CA GLU A 94 18.74 6.80 -10.81
C GLU A 94 18.98 7.12 -12.29
N ALA A 95 18.43 8.24 -12.75
CA ALA A 95 18.71 8.79 -14.07
C ALA A 95 18.70 10.32 -14.01
N THR A 96 19.68 10.94 -14.68
CA THR A 96 19.79 12.39 -14.81
C THR A 96 19.20 12.85 -16.13
N SER A 97 18.41 13.91 -16.09
CA SER A 97 17.85 14.60 -17.26
C SER A 97 17.89 16.11 -17.06
N TYR A 98 17.47 16.87 -18.06
CA TYR A 98 17.28 18.31 -17.97
C TYR A 98 15.81 18.64 -17.71
N TYR A 99 15.59 19.69 -16.92
CA TYR A 99 14.29 20.29 -16.72
C TYR A 99 14.29 21.73 -17.23
N ASP A 100 13.11 22.27 -17.50
CA ASP A 100 12.92 23.68 -17.81
C ASP A 100 11.73 24.25 -17.03
N VAL A 101 11.84 25.53 -16.68
CA VAL A 101 10.78 26.32 -16.04
C VAL A 101 10.37 27.41 -17.01
N ARG A 102 9.16 27.26 -17.58
CA ARG A 102 8.70 28.10 -18.68
C ARG A 102 7.25 28.52 -18.54
N GLU A 103 6.88 29.52 -19.31
CA GLU A 103 5.50 29.98 -19.41
C GLU A 103 4.62 28.96 -20.16
N GLY A 104 3.43 28.73 -19.63
CA GLY A 104 2.33 28.04 -20.29
C GLY A 104 1.00 28.67 -19.87
N ASN A 105 0.17 27.94 -19.12
CA ASN A 105 -1.01 28.48 -18.42
C ASN A 105 -0.64 28.92 -17.00
N GLY A 106 0.42 29.73 -16.86
CA GLY A 106 1.14 29.97 -15.61
C GLY A 106 2.56 29.41 -15.66
N ALA A 107 3.25 29.44 -14.53
CA ALA A 107 4.57 28.81 -14.39
C ALA A 107 4.44 27.28 -14.54
N MET A 108 5.27 26.70 -15.41
CA MET A 108 5.25 25.28 -15.74
C MET A 108 6.62 24.66 -15.59
N LEU A 109 6.69 23.50 -14.93
CA LEU A 109 7.85 22.62 -14.89
C LEU A 109 7.73 21.58 -16.01
N THR A 110 8.77 21.40 -16.81
CA THR A 110 8.84 20.37 -17.85
C THR A 110 10.13 19.57 -17.75
N PHE A 111 10.08 18.27 -18.06
CA PHE A 111 11.24 17.40 -18.15
C PHE A 111 11.53 17.15 -19.64
N GLU A 112 12.50 17.86 -20.22
CA GLU A 112 12.64 17.95 -21.68
C GLU A 112 13.48 16.83 -22.30
N THR A 113 14.46 16.29 -21.56
CA THR A 113 15.28 15.18 -22.05
C THR A 113 14.80 13.85 -21.48
N TYR A 114 14.89 12.80 -22.31
CA TYR A 114 14.48 11.46 -21.91
C TYR A 114 15.18 11.03 -20.61
N ASN A 115 14.41 10.39 -19.73
CA ASN A 115 14.81 9.93 -18.42
C ASN A 115 14.18 8.55 -18.25
N GLU A 116 14.97 7.49 -18.25
CA GLU A 116 14.42 6.13 -18.27
C GLU A 116 13.61 5.76 -17.02
N VAL A 117 13.85 6.44 -15.90
CA VAL A 117 13.10 6.25 -14.66
C VAL A 117 11.75 6.96 -14.77
N PHE A 118 11.77 8.26 -15.10
CA PHE A 118 10.57 9.10 -15.09
C PHE A 118 9.69 8.95 -16.34
N HIS A 119 10.28 8.97 -17.53
CA HIS A 119 9.53 8.89 -18.79
C HIS A 119 8.95 7.50 -19.04
N SER A 120 9.30 6.48 -18.23
CA SER A 120 8.66 5.16 -18.26
C SER A 120 7.13 5.22 -18.09
N PHE A 121 6.60 6.20 -17.36
CA PHE A 121 5.16 6.39 -17.16
C PHE A 121 4.44 6.99 -18.38
N ALA A 122 5.18 7.67 -19.24
CA ALA A 122 4.66 8.31 -20.46
C ALA A 122 5.12 7.60 -21.75
N ASN A 123 5.93 6.54 -21.64
CA ASN A 123 6.49 5.83 -22.79
C ASN A 123 5.35 5.23 -23.64
N PRO A 124 5.17 5.69 -24.89
CA PRO A 124 4.08 5.22 -25.75
C PRO A 124 4.19 3.74 -26.11
N GLU A 125 5.31 3.06 -25.85
CA GLU A 125 5.43 1.62 -26.09
C GLU A 125 4.71 0.78 -25.03
N ASN A 126 4.52 1.29 -23.80
CA ASN A 126 4.00 0.47 -22.70
C ASN A 126 3.06 1.23 -21.73
N PRO A 127 1.74 0.97 -21.80
CA PRO A 127 1.01 0.27 -22.86
C PRO A 127 1.06 0.99 -24.21
N ALA A 128 1.08 0.21 -25.30
CA ALA A 128 1.20 0.69 -26.66
C ALA A 128 0.21 1.83 -27.01
N GLY A 129 0.74 2.90 -27.58
CA GLY A 129 0.02 4.12 -27.99
C GLY A 129 -0.43 5.04 -26.85
N LYS A 130 -0.30 4.63 -25.58
CA LYS A 130 -0.84 5.39 -24.44
C LYS A 130 0.21 5.77 -23.39
N GLY A 131 1.20 4.91 -23.17
CA GLY A 131 1.94 4.90 -21.91
C GLY A 131 1.02 4.64 -20.73
N GLN A 132 1.52 4.73 -19.50
CA GLN A 132 0.68 4.63 -18.29
C GLN A 132 -0.19 5.89 -18.09
N GLU A 133 -0.37 6.68 -19.15
CA GLU A 133 -0.99 8.00 -19.20
C GLU A 133 -0.26 9.07 -18.39
N GLY A 134 0.98 8.82 -17.95
CA GLY A 134 1.77 9.77 -17.17
C GLY A 134 2.03 11.11 -17.88
N ASP A 135 1.96 12.19 -17.10
CA ASP A 135 2.43 13.52 -17.50
C ASP A 135 3.92 13.69 -17.17
N TYR A 136 4.60 14.54 -17.94
CA TYR A 136 5.98 15.03 -17.70
C TYR A 136 6.07 16.56 -17.82
N GLU A 137 4.93 17.24 -17.96
CA GLU A 137 4.79 18.69 -17.93
C GLU A 137 3.74 19.03 -16.88
N PHE A 138 4.04 19.98 -15.99
CA PHE A 138 3.20 20.29 -14.85
C PHE A 138 3.06 21.79 -14.62
N TYR A 139 1.82 22.26 -14.48
CA TYR A 139 1.53 23.60 -14.01
C TYR A 139 1.60 23.66 -12.49
N VAL A 140 2.01 24.81 -11.95
CA VAL A 140 1.82 25.09 -10.52
C VAL A 140 0.33 25.26 -10.25
N ASP A 141 -0.20 24.55 -9.25
CA ASP A 141 -1.59 24.67 -8.86
C ASP A 141 -1.89 26.06 -8.26
N ALA A 142 -3.15 26.49 -8.25
CA ALA A 142 -3.55 27.78 -7.67
C ALA A 142 -3.16 27.90 -6.18
N GLN A 143 -3.18 26.78 -5.45
CA GLN A 143 -2.73 26.69 -4.05
C GLN A 143 -1.34 26.05 -3.97
N GLY A 144 -0.55 26.20 -5.03
CA GLY A 144 0.64 25.42 -5.32
C GLY A 144 1.76 25.49 -4.30
N TYR A 145 1.79 26.47 -3.40
CA TYR A 145 2.86 26.59 -2.42
C TYR A 145 2.30 26.54 -1.00
N SER A 146 2.78 25.59 -0.20
CA SER A 146 2.55 25.60 1.24
C SER A 146 3.13 26.85 1.90
N GLN A 147 2.56 27.25 3.03
CA GLN A 147 3.03 28.43 3.78
C GLN A 147 4.47 28.26 4.29
N SER A 148 4.89 27.05 4.65
CA SER A 148 6.27 26.76 5.08
C SER A 148 7.25 26.64 3.91
N GLY A 149 6.75 26.49 2.67
CA GLY A 149 7.59 26.28 1.49
C GLY A 149 8.16 24.86 1.36
N ASP A 150 7.69 23.91 2.17
CA ASP A 150 8.16 22.52 2.15
C ASP A 150 7.35 21.62 1.22
N THR A 151 6.28 22.15 0.65
CA THR A 151 5.40 21.45 -0.29
C THR A 151 5.05 22.33 -1.47
N LEU A 152 5.17 21.75 -2.67
CA LEU A 152 4.75 22.31 -3.96
C LEU A 152 3.68 21.39 -4.59
N ILE A 153 2.49 21.92 -4.85
CA ILE A 153 1.40 21.20 -5.53
C ILE A 153 1.40 21.59 -7.01
N LEU A 154 1.45 20.56 -7.83
CA LEU A 154 1.53 20.62 -9.28
C LEU A 154 0.33 19.91 -9.90
N LYS A 155 0.04 20.24 -11.16
CA LYS A 155 -1.01 19.62 -11.94
C LYS A 155 -0.50 19.25 -13.32
N GLY A 156 -0.63 17.97 -13.68
CA GLY A 156 -0.22 17.45 -14.99
C GLY A 156 -0.93 18.16 -16.14
N LYS A 157 -0.19 18.54 -17.17
CA LYS A 157 -0.69 19.34 -18.29
C LYS A 157 -1.71 18.59 -19.14
N LYS A 158 -1.50 17.30 -19.43
CA LYS A 158 -2.38 16.51 -20.30
C LYS A 158 -3.51 15.85 -19.53
N ARG A 159 -3.23 15.29 -18.35
CA ARG A 159 -4.18 14.47 -17.58
C ARG A 159 -4.76 15.17 -16.37
N SER A 160 -4.27 16.36 -16.03
CA SER A 160 -4.73 17.12 -14.87
C SER A 160 -4.57 16.38 -13.54
N ALA A 161 -3.73 15.33 -13.50
CA ALA A 161 -3.44 14.63 -12.26
C ALA A 161 -2.66 15.57 -11.32
N SER A 162 -3.17 15.74 -10.10
CA SER A 162 -2.44 16.42 -9.04
C SER A 162 -1.20 15.62 -8.64
N ILE A 163 -0.06 16.29 -8.55
CA ILE A 163 1.21 15.76 -8.08
C ILE A 163 1.71 16.67 -6.97
N ILE A 164 2.33 16.11 -5.94
CA ILE A 164 2.85 16.86 -4.81
C ILE A 164 4.36 16.64 -4.72
N LEU A 165 5.14 17.70 -4.63
CA LEU A 165 6.52 17.64 -4.20
C LEU A 165 6.59 17.98 -2.71
N VAL A 166 7.20 17.10 -1.91
CA VAL A 166 7.47 17.32 -0.48
C VAL A 166 8.98 17.32 -0.27
N LYS A 167 9.53 18.32 0.43
CA LYS A 167 10.97 18.37 0.70
C LYS A 167 11.38 17.15 1.52
N LEU A 168 12.48 16.50 1.12
CA LEU A 168 13.12 15.48 1.93
C LEU A 168 13.85 16.12 3.10
N SER A 169 13.70 15.51 4.27
CA SER A 169 14.52 15.81 5.44
C SER A 169 15.93 15.21 5.29
N GLU A 170 16.86 15.68 6.12
CA GLU A 170 18.24 15.17 6.18
C GLU A 170 18.31 13.65 6.42
N GLU A 171 17.33 13.10 7.16
CA GLU A 171 17.15 11.65 7.36
C GLU A 171 17.20 10.84 6.05
N TRP A 172 16.70 11.43 4.95
CA TRP A 172 16.59 10.79 3.64
C TRP A 172 17.61 11.31 2.63
N GLN A 173 18.75 11.85 3.09
CA GLN A 173 19.83 12.24 2.19
C GLN A 173 20.40 11.06 1.38
N ASN A 174 20.34 9.85 1.93
CA ASN A 174 20.57 8.61 1.19
C ASN A 174 19.23 8.09 0.65
N TRP A 175 19.02 8.26 -0.64
CA TRP A 175 17.78 7.89 -1.31
C TRP A 175 17.50 6.40 -1.32
N GLU A 176 18.52 5.54 -1.32
CA GLU A 176 18.28 4.10 -1.25
C GLU A 176 17.68 3.69 0.11
N ASP A 177 18.09 4.37 1.19
CA ASP A 177 17.52 4.16 2.54
C ASP A 177 16.03 4.54 2.58
N TYR A 178 15.63 5.61 1.90
CA TYR A 178 14.22 5.99 1.73
C TYR A 178 13.40 4.86 1.10
N PHE A 179 13.87 4.30 -0.02
CA PHE A 179 13.17 3.21 -0.70
C PHE A 179 13.22 1.88 0.08
N ASN A 180 14.27 1.64 0.87
CA ASN A 180 14.32 0.51 1.78
C ASN A 180 13.27 0.64 2.89
N GLU A 181 13.06 1.85 3.41
CA GLU A 181 12.00 2.10 4.37
C GLU A 181 10.59 1.96 3.77
N LEU A 182 10.37 2.44 2.53
CA LEU A 182 9.13 2.17 1.82
C LEU A 182 8.87 0.66 1.62
N THR A 183 9.92 -0.09 1.29
CA THR A 183 9.84 -1.56 1.17
C THR A 183 9.48 -2.19 2.51
N ARG A 184 10.03 -1.67 3.61
CA ARG A 184 9.72 -2.13 4.97
C ARG A 184 8.26 -1.86 5.33
N VAL A 185 7.75 -0.65 5.05
CA VAL A 185 6.35 -0.29 5.28
C VAL A 185 5.42 -1.16 4.42
N ASP A 186 5.71 -1.34 3.13
CA ASP A 186 4.96 -2.22 2.23
C ASP A 186 4.91 -3.66 2.79
N ASN A 187 6.05 -4.21 3.21
CA ASN A 187 6.13 -5.55 3.80
C ASN A 187 5.35 -5.70 5.11
N LEU A 188 5.24 -4.64 5.92
CA LEU A 188 4.44 -4.66 7.13
C LEU A 188 2.94 -4.55 6.87
N THR A 189 2.52 -4.08 5.70
CA THR A 189 1.15 -3.62 5.48
C THR A 189 0.43 -4.24 4.29
N PHE A 190 1.04 -4.24 3.12
CA PHE A 190 0.36 -4.51 1.86
C PHE A 190 0.97 -5.62 1.03
N ALA A 191 2.26 -5.94 1.21
CA ALA A 191 2.93 -7.00 0.48
C ALA A 191 2.20 -8.35 0.68
N GLY A 192 1.80 -8.99 -0.42
CA GLY A 192 1.06 -10.25 -0.40
C GLY A 192 -0.43 -10.13 -0.03
N ASN A 193 -0.95 -8.93 0.23
CA ASN A 193 -2.30 -8.72 0.73
C ASN A 193 -3.33 -8.34 -0.34
N THR A 194 -3.03 -8.47 -1.63
CA THR A 194 -4.00 -8.24 -2.72
C THR A 194 -5.31 -8.99 -2.46
N GLY A 195 -6.43 -8.27 -2.58
CA GLY A 195 -7.78 -8.77 -2.28
C GLY A 195 -8.17 -8.74 -0.80
N THR A 196 -7.28 -8.31 0.10
CA THR A 196 -7.59 -8.15 1.52
C THR A 196 -8.52 -6.96 1.74
N THR A 197 -9.52 -7.15 2.58
CA THR A 197 -10.45 -6.10 2.99
C THR A 197 -9.88 -5.31 4.18
N TYR A 198 -10.07 -4.00 4.16
CA TYR A 198 -9.72 -3.05 5.21
C TYR A 198 -10.96 -2.23 5.57
N ALA A 199 -11.06 -1.72 6.78
CA ALA A 199 -12.02 -0.70 7.16
C ALA A 199 -11.35 0.66 7.06
N LEU A 200 -11.93 1.54 6.26
CA LEU A 200 -11.56 2.95 6.17
C LEU A 200 -12.58 3.73 7.00
N LYS A 201 -12.18 4.23 8.15
CA LYS A 201 -13.09 4.87 9.12
C LYS A 201 -12.75 6.35 9.25
N LEU A 202 -13.79 7.16 9.41
CA LEU A 202 -13.74 8.57 9.78
C LEU A 202 -14.84 8.82 10.81
N ASP A 203 -14.47 9.44 11.95
CA ASP A 203 -15.30 9.61 13.15
C ASP A 203 -15.93 8.26 13.59
N GLY A 204 -15.11 7.19 13.61
CA GLY A 204 -15.49 5.85 14.09
C GLY A 204 -16.31 5.00 13.11
N ALA A 205 -16.69 5.52 11.95
CA ALA A 205 -17.50 4.79 10.97
C ALA A 205 -16.97 4.94 9.54
N GLY A 206 -17.24 3.95 8.69
CA GLY A 206 -16.88 4.02 7.28
C GLY A 206 -16.94 2.65 6.61
N PRO A 207 -16.61 2.60 5.31
CA PRO A 207 -16.80 1.40 4.52
C PRO A 207 -15.72 0.35 4.74
N ASN A 208 -16.00 -0.83 4.21
CA ASN A 208 -14.98 -1.82 3.93
C ASN A 208 -14.46 -1.60 2.51
N VAL A 209 -13.14 -1.55 2.36
CA VAL A 209 -12.44 -1.33 1.10
C VAL A 209 -11.53 -2.51 0.81
N THR A 210 -11.37 -2.88 -0.46
CA THR A 210 -10.51 -4.00 -0.89
C THR A 210 -9.20 -3.45 -1.46
N TYR A 211 -8.07 -3.95 -0.96
CA TYR A 211 -6.76 -3.53 -1.43
C TYR A 211 -6.35 -4.24 -2.73
N ASN A 212 -5.81 -3.49 -3.68
CA ASN A 212 -5.13 -4.00 -4.86
C ASN A 212 -4.09 -2.97 -5.37
N GLU A 213 -2.80 -3.33 -5.41
CA GLU A 213 -1.70 -2.48 -5.93
C GLU A 213 -1.78 -0.98 -5.55
N PHE A 214 -1.68 -0.65 -4.26
CA PHE A 214 -1.76 0.73 -3.76
C PHE A 214 -3.07 1.48 -4.10
N VAL A 215 -4.15 0.72 -4.26
CA VAL A 215 -5.50 1.23 -4.43
C VAL A 215 -6.42 0.52 -3.44
N PHE A 216 -7.30 1.28 -2.79
CA PHE A 216 -8.44 0.76 -2.05
C PHE A 216 -9.72 0.92 -2.88
N GLN A 217 -10.45 -0.16 -3.08
CA GLN A 217 -11.70 -0.18 -3.84
C GLN A 217 -12.91 -0.39 -2.93
N GLU A 218 -13.92 0.47 -3.04
CA GLU A 218 -15.22 0.36 -2.38
C GLU A 218 -16.31 0.45 -3.43
N GLU A 219 -16.92 -0.67 -3.84
CA GLU A 219 -17.94 -0.68 -4.91
C GLU A 219 -17.48 0.14 -6.13
N ASP A 220 -18.08 1.30 -6.38
CA ASP A 220 -17.76 2.23 -7.48
C ASP A 220 -16.70 3.29 -7.14
N ASN A 221 -16.31 3.42 -5.86
CA ASN A 221 -15.31 4.38 -5.39
C ASN A 221 -13.90 3.77 -5.38
N THR A 222 -12.93 4.55 -5.84
CA THR A 222 -11.53 4.17 -5.89
C THR A 222 -10.68 5.19 -5.14
N TYR A 223 -9.93 4.71 -4.16
CA TYR A 223 -8.99 5.50 -3.37
C TYR A 223 -7.56 5.05 -3.69
N GLY A 224 -6.98 5.65 -4.73
CA GLY A 224 -5.55 5.52 -5.01
C GLY A 224 -4.72 6.14 -3.90
N PHE A 225 -3.60 5.53 -3.55
CA PHE A 225 -2.71 6.06 -2.53
C PHE A 225 -1.25 5.85 -2.88
N ILE A 226 -0.40 6.56 -2.15
CA ILE A 226 1.05 6.46 -2.22
C ILE A 226 1.60 6.12 -0.84
N LEU A 227 2.58 5.22 -0.79
CA LEU A 227 3.30 4.93 0.45
C LEU A 227 4.29 6.03 0.79
N THR A 228 4.44 6.29 2.08
CA THR A 228 5.48 7.15 2.65
C THR A 228 6.30 6.35 3.67
N PRO A 229 7.50 6.80 4.08
CA PRO A 229 8.29 6.10 5.09
C PRO A 229 7.57 5.89 6.43
N LYS A 230 6.54 6.70 6.71
CA LYS A 230 5.77 6.66 7.96
C LYS A 230 4.37 6.06 7.80
N GLY A 231 3.88 5.90 6.58
CA GLY A 231 2.57 5.32 6.32
C GLY A 231 2.13 5.48 4.87
N LEU A 232 1.04 6.22 4.63
CA LEU A 232 0.49 6.45 3.30
C LEU A 232 -0.22 7.79 3.18
N ARG A 233 -0.43 8.24 1.95
CA ARG A 233 -1.31 9.36 1.62
C ARG A 233 -2.31 8.97 0.54
N LEU A 234 -3.60 9.21 0.79
CA LEU A 234 -4.66 9.04 -0.22
C LEU A 234 -4.61 10.16 -1.24
N TYR A 235 -4.81 9.85 -2.53
CA TYR A 235 -4.78 10.81 -3.63
C TYR A 235 -5.83 11.93 -3.45
N ASN A 236 -7.11 11.55 -3.43
CA ASN A 236 -8.25 12.45 -3.24
C ASN A 236 -8.74 12.55 -1.79
N GLY A 237 -8.10 11.83 -0.87
CA GLY A 237 -8.58 11.70 0.50
C GLY A 237 -9.86 10.87 0.62
N TYR A 238 -10.28 10.63 1.85
CA TYR A 238 -11.57 10.03 2.18
C TYR A 238 -12.43 11.05 2.92
N THR A 239 -13.58 11.40 2.34
CA THR A 239 -14.45 12.47 2.86
C THR A 239 -15.70 11.89 3.50
N ARG A 240 -16.02 12.36 4.70
CA ARG A 240 -17.27 12.09 5.41
C ARG A 240 -17.54 13.22 6.40
N ASN A 241 -18.80 13.63 6.54
CA ASN A 241 -19.23 14.69 7.47
C ASN A 241 -18.39 15.99 7.32
N GLU A 242 -18.15 16.43 6.08
CA GLU A 242 -17.38 17.64 5.75
C GLU A 242 -15.89 17.63 6.16
N LYS A 243 -15.39 16.52 6.69
CA LYS A 243 -13.97 16.28 6.96
C LYS A 243 -13.38 15.38 5.88
N THR A 244 -12.12 15.61 5.54
CA THR A 244 -11.39 14.78 4.58
C THR A 244 -10.07 14.31 5.15
N ALA A 245 -9.84 13.00 5.15
CA ALA A 245 -8.61 12.36 5.60
C ALA A 245 -7.70 12.03 4.41
N TYR A 246 -6.49 12.57 4.37
CA TYR A 246 -5.46 12.36 3.35
C TYR A 246 -4.25 11.62 3.90
N ASN A 247 -3.69 12.10 5.01
CA ASN A 247 -2.38 11.68 5.49
C ASN A 247 -2.52 10.71 6.65
N PHE A 248 -1.91 9.54 6.51
CA PHE A 248 -2.03 8.43 7.44
C PHE A 248 -0.65 7.90 7.82
N VAL A 249 -0.41 7.69 9.12
CA VAL A 249 0.83 7.09 9.64
C VAL A 249 0.54 5.78 10.35
N LEU A 250 1.52 4.89 10.42
CA LEU A 250 1.42 3.68 11.22
C LEU A 250 1.25 4.02 12.71
N ASP A 251 0.31 3.36 13.39
CA ASP A 251 0.15 3.49 14.86
C ASP A 251 1.37 2.97 15.62
N ASN A 252 2.05 1.96 15.08
CA ASN A 252 3.30 1.45 15.58
C ASN A 252 4.23 1.15 14.40
N PRO A 253 5.46 1.70 14.36
CA PRO A 253 6.35 1.56 13.20
C PRO A 253 6.89 0.13 13.03
N LYS A 254 6.94 -0.66 14.09
CA LYS A 254 7.45 -2.04 14.07
C LYS A 254 6.34 -3.07 14.01
N ALA A 255 5.23 -2.76 14.68
CA ALA A 255 4.12 -3.69 14.85
C ALA A 255 2.74 -3.09 14.57
N PRO A 256 2.47 -2.53 13.36
CA PRO A 256 1.28 -1.75 13.12
C PRO A 256 -0.01 -2.58 13.19
N ASN A 257 -1.05 -2.02 13.81
CA ASN A 257 -2.41 -2.57 13.81
C ASN A 257 -3.39 -1.71 13.01
N LYS A 258 -3.10 -0.41 12.89
CA LYS A 258 -3.90 0.54 12.11
C LYS A 258 -3.05 1.68 11.57
N PHE A 259 -3.49 2.26 10.46
CA PHE A 259 -3.06 3.60 10.11
C PHE A 259 -3.93 4.60 10.86
N VAL A 260 -3.33 5.69 11.32
CA VAL A 260 -4.00 6.79 12.02
C VAL A 260 -3.81 8.05 11.19
N CYS A 261 -4.90 8.76 10.94
CA CYS A 261 -4.85 10.04 10.25
C CYS A 261 -4.14 11.09 11.12
N ILE A 262 -3.32 11.92 10.49
CA ILE A 262 -2.60 13.02 11.14
C ILE A 262 -3.06 14.40 10.68
N ASP A 263 -4.12 14.46 9.86
CA ASP A 263 -4.67 15.73 9.40
C ASP A 263 -5.36 16.45 10.57
N PRO A 264 -5.24 17.79 10.67
CA PRO A 264 -5.83 18.55 11.77
C PRO A 264 -7.34 18.31 11.90
N ASP A 265 -7.80 18.04 13.12
CA ASP A 265 -9.21 17.82 13.47
C ASP A 265 -9.92 16.64 12.77
N VAL A 266 -9.15 15.70 12.19
CA VAL A 266 -9.66 14.51 11.52
C VAL A 266 -9.35 13.23 12.31
N ASP A 267 -10.37 12.61 12.91
CA ASP A 267 -10.26 11.27 13.51
C ASP A 267 -10.58 10.21 12.46
N ALA A 268 -9.56 9.66 11.83
CA ALA A 268 -9.71 8.61 10.82
C ALA A 268 -8.68 7.50 10.98
N THR A 269 -9.08 6.26 10.66
CA THR A 269 -8.21 5.08 10.70
C THR A 269 -8.39 4.20 9.47
N ILE A 270 -7.33 3.46 9.13
CA ILE A 270 -7.40 2.33 8.20
C ILE A 270 -6.98 1.09 8.96
N GLU A 271 -7.84 0.09 9.01
CA GLU A 271 -7.66 -1.12 9.81
C GLU A 271 -7.87 -2.38 8.95
N PRO A 272 -7.01 -3.40 9.04
CA PRO A 272 -7.24 -4.66 8.33
C PRO A 272 -8.52 -5.35 8.83
N ARG A 273 -9.39 -5.76 7.92
CA ARG A 273 -10.55 -6.62 8.18
C ARG A 273 -10.19 -8.05 7.81
N TYR A 274 -9.28 -8.61 8.60
CA TYR A 274 -8.83 -9.97 8.42
C TYR A 274 -9.46 -10.91 9.47
N SER A 275 -9.71 -12.15 9.07
CA SER A 275 -10.08 -13.23 9.98
C SER A 275 -9.14 -14.41 9.77
N PRO A 276 -8.39 -14.83 10.81
CA PRO A 276 -7.52 -16.00 10.78
C PRO A 276 -8.16 -17.26 10.21
N ILE A 277 -9.47 -17.40 10.41
CA ILE A 277 -10.26 -18.55 9.93
C ILE A 277 -10.25 -18.74 8.41
N LYS A 278 -9.93 -17.69 7.63
CA LYS A 278 -9.89 -17.80 6.16
C LYS A 278 -8.94 -18.90 5.68
N VAL A 279 -7.87 -19.20 6.43
CA VAL A 279 -6.95 -20.32 6.14
C VAL A 279 -7.65 -21.69 6.12
N PHE A 280 -8.77 -21.83 6.83
CA PHE A 280 -9.53 -23.07 6.98
C PHE A 280 -10.89 -23.05 6.28
N GLN A 281 -11.16 -22.06 5.44
CA GLN A 281 -12.44 -21.88 4.75
C GLN A 281 -12.26 -21.86 3.24
N ASN A 282 -13.33 -22.21 2.52
CA ASN A 282 -13.40 -22.01 1.09
C ASN A 282 -13.57 -20.51 0.79
N THR A 283 -12.51 -19.84 0.36
CA THR A 283 -12.60 -18.49 -0.19
C THR A 283 -12.95 -18.58 -1.68
N VAL A 284 -13.98 -17.83 -2.11
CA VAL A 284 -14.56 -17.67 -3.46
C VAL A 284 -13.88 -18.44 -4.63
N SER A 285 -14.72 -19.12 -5.42
CA SER A 285 -14.47 -20.16 -6.44
C SER A 285 -13.35 -20.00 -7.50
N SER A 286 -12.60 -18.90 -7.52
CA SER A 286 -11.52 -18.65 -8.49
C SER A 286 -10.11 -18.56 -7.90
N VAL A 287 -9.95 -18.50 -6.57
CA VAL A 287 -8.63 -18.43 -5.92
C VAL A 287 -8.49 -19.56 -4.90
N ARG A 288 -7.68 -20.58 -5.22
CA ARG A 288 -7.22 -21.52 -4.19
C ARG A 288 -6.30 -20.73 -3.25
N GLU A 289 -6.61 -20.60 -1.97
CA GLU A 289 -5.64 -20.07 -1.00
C GLU A 289 -4.85 -21.25 -0.42
N ILE A 290 -3.54 -21.27 -0.70
CA ILE A 290 -2.61 -22.23 -0.10
C ILE A 290 -1.66 -21.46 0.80
N TRP A 291 -1.49 -21.95 2.02
CA TRP A 291 -0.64 -21.36 3.03
C TRP A 291 0.50 -22.30 3.36
N GLY A 292 1.71 -21.97 2.95
CA GLY A 292 2.88 -22.79 3.22
C GLY A 292 3.42 -22.57 4.62
N ILE A 293 3.75 -23.67 5.30
CA ILE A 293 4.44 -23.62 6.59
C ILE A 293 5.88 -23.17 6.37
N ASP A 294 6.28 -22.10 7.05
CA ASP A 294 7.68 -21.66 7.10
C ASP A 294 8.47 -22.57 8.04
N MET A 295 8.90 -23.71 7.50
CA MET A 295 9.63 -24.76 8.22
C MET A 295 10.98 -24.31 8.80
N ASN A 296 11.44 -23.08 8.49
CA ASN A 296 12.67 -22.49 9.01
C ASN A 296 12.40 -21.48 10.14
N ASN A 297 11.14 -21.10 10.36
CA ASN A 297 10.73 -20.13 11.38
C ASN A 297 9.65 -20.74 12.27
N THR A 298 10.08 -21.62 13.17
CA THR A 298 9.21 -22.35 14.10
C THR A 298 9.80 -22.32 15.50
N GLY A 299 8.96 -22.49 16.51
CA GLY A 299 9.40 -22.68 17.88
C GLY A 299 10.13 -24.01 18.06
N THR A 300 10.91 -24.13 19.14
CA THR A 300 11.80 -25.28 19.35
C THR A 300 11.06 -26.61 19.44
N SER A 301 9.91 -26.67 20.13
CA SER A 301 9.10 -27.89 20.22
C SER A 301 8.52 -28.31 18.86
N PHE A 302 8.07 -27.34 18.05
CA PHE A 302 7.58 -27.62 16.70
C PHE A 302 8.72 -28.09 15.81
N ALA A 303 9.90 -27.44 15.88
CA ALA A 303 11.08 -27.84 15.13
C ALA A 303 11.53 -29.27 15.47
N THR A 304 11.49 -29.66 16.75
CA THR A 304 11.78 -31.03 17.18
C THR A 304 10.80 -32.04 16.57
N ALA A 305 9.50 -31.78 16.64
CA ALA A 305 8.48 -32.65 16.05
C ALA A 305 8.60 -32.74 14.51
N LEU A 306 8.88 -31.62 13.84
CA LEU A 306 9.12 -31.56 12.40
C LEU A 306 10.37 -32.35 12.00
N ASN A 307 11.46 -32.24 12.77
CA ASN A 307 12.69 -32.98 12.51
C ASN A 307 12.47 -34.49 12.67
N ALA A 308 11.69 -34.93 13.66
CA ALA A 308 11.32 -36.35 13.77
C ALA A 308 10.63 -36.86 12.49
N VAL A 309 9.71 -36.08 11.90
CA VAL A 309 9.07 -36.42 10.62
C VAL A 309 10.08 -36.46 9.46
N LYS A 310 10.98 -35.47 9.38
CA LYS A 310 12.04 -35.43 8.36
C LYS A 310 12.97 -36.64 8.47
N ASP A 311 13.40 -37.00 9.68
CA ASP A 311 14.29 -38.14 9.94
C ASP A 311 13.62 -39.46 9.58
N ALA A 312 12.34 -39.63 9.92
CA ALA A 312 11.57 -40.81 9.55
C ALA A 312 11.40 -40.94 8.03
N LEU A 313 11.18 -39.82 7.31
CA LEU A 313 11.18 -39.83 5.85
C LEU A 313 12.53 -40.27 5.30
N VAL A 314 13.64 -39.71 5.81
CA VAL A 314 15.00 -40.09 5.39
C VAL A 314 15.25 -41.58 5.62
N ALA A 315 14.88 -42.11 6.79
CA ALA A 315 15.00 -43.53 7.13
C ALA A 315 14.21 -44.43 6.16
N SER A 316 13.11 -43.92 5.59
CA SER A 316 12.30 -44.64 4.60
C SER A 316 12.79 -44.49 3.15
N GLY A 317 13.88 -43.75 2.90
CA GLY A 317 14.36 -43.43 1.55
C GLY A 317 13.59 -42.28 0.87
N ALA A 318 13.02 -41.37 1.65
CA ALA A 318 12.25 -40.23 1.19
C ALA A 318 12.77 -38.90 1.75
N SER A 319 12.30 -37.77 1.22
CA SER A 319 12.59 -36.44 1.77
C SER A 319 11.36 -35.54 1.76
N LEU A 320 11.24 -34.68 2.77
CA LEU A 320 10.17 -33.68 2.83
C LEU A 320 10.46 -32.55 1.84
N ALA A 321 9.48 -32.19 1.01
CA ALA A 321 9.58 -31.04 0.12
C ALA A 321 8.88 -29.82 0.71
N GLU A 322 7.62 -29.96 1.12
CA GLU A 322 6.86 -28.87 1.72
C GLU A 322 5.65 -29.37 2.51
N MET A 323 5.11 -28.46 3.32
CA MET A 323 3.88 -28.65 4.09
C MET A 323 3.02 -27.40 3.97
N ASP A 324 1.74 -27.57 3.63
CA ASP A 324 0.80 -26.47 3.43
C ASP A 324 -0.54 -26.73 4.12
N LEU A 325 -1.18 -25.65 4.55
CA LEU A 325 -2.57 -25.62 4.93
C LEU A 325 -3.40 -25.12 3.74
N LEU A 326 -4.47 -25.84 3.41
CA LEU A 326 -5.45 -25.42 2.42
C LEU A 326 -6.84 -25.96 2.72
N TYR A 327 -7.85 -25.39 2.08
CA TYR A 327 -9.19 -25.96 2.06
C TYR A 327 -9.39 -26.85 0.82
N VAL A 328 -9.88 -28.06 1.03
CA VAL A 328 -10.16 -29.04 -0.05
C VAL A 328 -11.67 -29.05 -0.30
N SER A 329 -12.09 -28.51 -1.44
CA SER A 329 -13.52 -28.34 -1.76
C SER A 329 -14.25 -29.66 -1.94
N GLU A 330 -13.58 -30.68 -2.48
CA GLU A 330 -14.16 -32.00 -2.74
C GLU A 330 -14.60 -32.71 -1.45
N THR A 331 -13.86 -32.49 -0.35
CA THR A 331 -14.17 -33.06 0.97
C THR A 331 -14.82 -32.05 1.90
N SER A 332 -14.90 -30.78 1.51
CA SER A 332 -15.33 -29.66 2.35
C SER A 332 -14.60 -29.60 3.69
N LYS A 333 -13.29 -29.90 3.67
CA LYS A 333 -12.45 -29.94 4.87
C LYS A 333 -11.13 -29.22 4.63
N PRO A 334 -10.60 -28.54 5.63
CA PRO A 334 -9.21 -28.11 5.58
C PRO A 334 -8.27 -29.30 5.74
N ALA A 335 -7.09 -29.18 5.14
CA ALA A 335 -6.11 -30.24 5.07
C ALA A 335 -4.69 -29.71 5.22
N LEU A 336 -3.87 -30.52 5.90
CA LEU A 336 -2.43 -30.45 5.81
C LEU A 336 -2.03 -31.23 4.57
N ARG A 337 -1.56 -30.51 3.56
CA ARG A 337 -0.93 -31.10 2.39
C ARG A 337 0.56 -31.24 2.65
N VAL A 338 1.07 -32.45 2.42
CA VAL A 338 2.49 -32.75 2.52
C VAL A 338 2.99 -33.18 1.15
N ARG A 339 3.95 -32.44 0.58
CA ARG A 339 4.69 -32.94 -0.59
C ARG A 339 6.02 -33.51 -0.14
N TYR A 340 6.33 -34.70 -0.64
CA TYR A 340 7.57 -35.42 -0.31
C TYR A 340 8.10 -36.12 -1.55
N ARG A 341 9.40 -36.45 -1.55
CA ARG A 341 10.07 -37.11 -2.69
C ARG A 341 10.52 -38.50 -2.32
N VAL A 342 10.31 -39.46 -3.21
CA VAL A 342 10.85 -40.82 -3.12
C VAL A 342 11.59 -41.11 -4.42
N ALA A 343 12.89 -41.40 -4.33
CA ALA A 343 13.75 -41.61 -5.49
C ALA A 343 13.59 -40.51 -6.58
N GLY A 344 13.50 -39.24 -6.13
CA GLY A 344 13.37 -38.07 -7.02
C GLY A 344 11.96 -37.79 -7.55
N ARG A 345 10.98 -38.70 -7.35
CA ARG A 345 9.58 -38.47 -7.73
C ARG A 345 8.83 -37.79 -6.59
N GLU A 346 8.05 -36.77 -6.91
CA GLU A 346 7.22 -36.03 -5.95
C GLU A 346 5.86 -36.73 -5.75
N TYR A 347 5.44 -36.82 -4.50
CA TYR A 347 4.16 -37.37 -4.06
C TYR A 347 3.46 -36.34 -3.17
N GLU A 348 2.13 -36.39 -3.13
CA GLU A 348 1.30 -35.50 -2.32
C GLU A 348 0.43 -36.33 -1.37
N ALA A 349 0.48 -36.01 -0.09
CA ALA A 349 -0.38 -36.58 0.95
C ALA A 349 -1.31 -35.50 1.51
N ARG A 350 -2.54 -35.87 1.89
CA ARG A 350 -3.49 -34.97 2.53
C ARG A 350 -4.00 -35.56 3.83
N ILE A 351 -3.84 -34.82 4.92
CA ILE A 351 -4.33 -35.15 6.25
C ILE A 351 -5.38 -34.10 6.62
N PHE A 352 -6.63 -34.53 6.75
CA PHE A 352 -7.77 -33.63 6.99
C PHE A 352 -7.97 -33.41 8.48
N PHE A 353 -8.39 -32.21 8.84
CA PHE A 353 -8.69 -31.82 10.20
C PHE A 353 -10.04 -31.12 10.31
N GLU A 354 -10.66 -31.23 11.48
CA GLU A 354 -11.73 -30.34 11.93
C GLU A 354 -11.11 -29.18 12.70
N TYR A 355 -11.87 -28.10 12.84
CA TYR A 355 -11.44 -26.99 13.68
C TYR A 355 -12.63 -26.33 14.37
N THR A 356 -12.38 -25.82 15.58
CA THR A 356 -13.32 -24.92 16.27
C THR A 356 -12.61 -23.60 16.53
N PHE A 357 -13.35 -22.49 16.55
CA PHE A 357 -12.77 -21.18 16.79
C PHE A 357 -13.66 -20.36 17.70
N THR A 358 -13.05 -19.49 18.51
CA THR A 358 -13.77 -18.49 19.30
C THR A 358 -13.59 -17.14 18.63
N PRO A 359 -14.60 -16.61 17.91
CA PRO A 359 -14.50 -15.29 17.28
C PRO A 359 -14.39 -14.18 18.32
N ARG A 360 -13.77 -13.05 17.93
CA ARG A 360 -13.72 -11.76 18.67
C ARG A 360 -12.78 -11.70 19.88
N THR A 361 -11.87 -12.65 20.05
CA THR A 361 -10.65 -12.40 20.83
C THR A 361 -9.52 -11.98 19.88
N ASN A 362 -8.70 -11.01 20.30
CA ASN A 362 -7.42 -10.74 19.66
C ASN A 362 -6.33 -11.11 20.68
N PRO A 363 -5.56 -12.20 20.49
CA PRO A 363 -5.54 -13.07 19.31
C PRO A 363 -6.79 -13.96 19.15
N THR A 364 -7.07 -14.39 17.91
CA THR A 364 -8.15 -15.35 17.63
C THR A 364 -7.68 -16.73 18.05
N SER A 365 -8.50 -17.46 18.81
CA SER A 365 -8.16 -18.83 19.21
C SER A 365 -8.79 -19.85 18.26
N VAL A 366 -7.99 -20.81 17.79
CA VAL A 366 -8.42 -21.94 16.96
C VAL A 366 -7.96 -23.24 17.62
N GLU A 367 -8.85 -24.21 17.73
CA GLU A 367 -8.54 -25.59 18.07
C GLU A 367 -8.55 -26.41 16.78
N ILE A 368 -7.50 -27.20 16.54
CA ILE A 368 -7.36 -28.05 15.37
C ILE A 368 -7.37 -29.50 15.85
N ALA A 369 -8.20 -30.34 15.22
CA ALA A 369 -8.32 -31.75 15.55
C ALA A 369 -8.25 -32.63 14.30
N TYR A 370 -7.51 -33.74 14.32
CA TYR A 370 -7.52 -34.69 13.22
C TYR A 370 -8.94 -35.19 12.90
N SER A 371 -9.25 -35.33 11.62
CA SER A 371 -10.54 -35.81 11.12
C SER A 371 -10.38 -37.12 10.33
N SER A 372 -9.63 -37.07 9.24
CA SER A 372 -9.47 -38.19 8.31
C SER A 372 -8.19 -38.05 7.49
N VAL A 373 -7.88 -39.03 6.65
CA VAL A 373 -6.68 -39.01 5.79
C VAL A 373 -7.03 -39.49 4.39
N SER A 374 -6.41 -38.91 3.35
CA SER A 374 -6.56 -39.41 1.97
C SER A 374 -5.85 -40.75 1.79
N GLU A 375 -6.15 -41.45 0.69
CA GLU A 375 -5.47 -42.71 0.35
C GLU A 375 -3.95 -42.53 0.25
N ASP A 376 -3.48 -41.51 -0.48
CA ASP A 376 -2.05 -41.16 -0.54
C ASP A 376 -1.49 -40.72 0.82
N GLY A 377 -2.33 -40.12 1.66
CA GLY A 377 -1.97 -39.78 3.03
C GLY A 377 -1.70 -41.00 3.90
N ILE A 378 -2.41 -42.12 3.69
CA ILE A 378 -2.13 -43.39 4.40
C ILE A 378 -0.72 -43.88 4.07
N ALA A 379 -0.31 -43.81 2.80
CA ALA A 379 1.03 -44.22 2.37
C ALA A 379 2.12 -43.36 3.03
N PHE A 380 1.90 -42.04 3.11
CA PHE A 380 2.78 -41.13 3.83
C PHE A 380 2.86 -41.43 5.33
N LEU A 381 1.72 -41.61 6.01
CA LEU A 381 1.69 -41.90 7.45
C LEU A 381 2.42 -43.22 7.78
N LYS A 382 2.16 -44.28 7.02
CA LYS A 382 2.90 -45.55 7.19
C LYS A 382 4.39 -45.37 6.96
N ARG A 383 4.79 -44.50 6.02
CA ARG A 383 6.20 -44.26 5.72
C ARG A 383 6.93 -43.62 6.91
N ILE A 384 6.34 -42.61 7.54
CA ILE A 384 6.94 -41.95 8.72
C ILE A 384 6.74 -42.76 10.01
N GLY A 385 5.75 -43.65 10.05
CA GLY A 385 5.48 -44.56 11.17
C GLY A 385 6.11 -45.95 11.05
N ASN A 386 7.10 -46.15 10.17
CA ASN A 386 7.78 -47.44 9.97
C ASN A 386 6.81 -48.62 9.71
N GLY A 387 5.83 -48.40 8.84
CA GLY A 387 4.76 -49.35 8.50
C GLY A 387 3.48 -49.19 9.33
N ASP A 388 3.54 -48.52 10.48
CA ASP A 388 2.38 -48.26 11.34
C ASP A 388 1.77 -46.88 11.04
N GLN A 389 0.54 -46.88 10.53
CA GLN A 389 -0.21 -45.66 10.25
C GLN A 389 -0.47 -44.83 11.51
N GLN A 390 -0.73 -45.45 12.66
CA GLN A 390 -1.06 -44.74 13.89
C GLN A 390 0.17 -44.07 14.50
N ALA A 391 1.33 -44.75 14.46
CA ALA A 391 2.60 -44.15 14.84
C ALA A 391 2.91 -42.92 13.99
N GLY A 392 2.72 -43.00 12.66
CA GLY A 392 2.92 -41.85 11.79
C GLY A 392 1.91 -40.72 12.03
N LEU A 393 0.64 -41.06 12.28
CA LEU A 393 -0.38 -40.08 12.63
C LEU A 393 -0.03 -39.34 13.92
N ALA A 394 0.47 -40.05 14.94
CA ALA A 394 0.89 -39.44 16.20
C ALA A 394 1.95 -38.35 16.01
N MET A 395 2.88 -38.53 15.08
CA MET A 395 3.89 -37.51 14.76
C MET A 395 3.28 -36.24 14.16
N ILE A 396 2.24 -36.38 13.31
CA ILE A 396 1.54 -35.23 12.74
C ILE A 396 0.67 -34.54 13.81
N LYS A 397 -0.04 -35.31 14.63
CA LYS A 397 -0.84 -34.77 15.74
C LYS A 397 0.02 -33.99 16.72
N ALA A 398 1.23 -34.47 17.03
CA ALA A 398 2.17 -33.75 17.89
C ALA A 398 2.49 -32.33 17.40
N MET A 399 2.44 -32.06 16.09
CA MET A 399 2.66 -30.73 15.52
C MET A 399 1.40 -29.86 15.44
N PHE A 400 0.24 -30.45 15.15
CA PHE A 400 -0.94 -29.69 14.70
C PHE A 400 -2.21 -29.86 15.53
N GLU A 401 -2.35 -30.92 16.32
CA GLU A 401 -3.59 -31.21 17.07
C GLU A 401 -3.55 -30.53 18.45
N HIS A 402 -3.71 -29.21 18.46
CA HIS A 402 -3.64 -28.38 19.66
C HIS A 402 -4.59 -27.18 19.56
N ARG A 403 -4.65 -26.39 20.64
CA ARG A 403 -5.30 -25.09 20.64
C ARG A 403 -4.26 -23.98 20.43
N TYR A 404 -4.44 -23.19 19.39
CA TYR A 404 -3.57 -22.09 19.03
C TYR A 404 -4.20 -20.74 19.31
N ASP A 405 -3.39 -19.78 19.71
CA ASP A 405 -3.61 -18.37 19.41
C ASP A 405 -3.01 -18.05 18.04
N VAL A 406 -3.80 -17.39 17.19
CA VAL A 406 -3.41 -17.02 15.83
C VAL A 406 -3.32 -15.51 15.72
N ALA A 407 -2.16 -15.05 15.26
CA ALA A 407 -1.86 -13.64 15.02
C ALA A 407 -1.09 -13.48 13.70
N CYS A 408 -1.01 -12.25 13.18
CA CYS A 408 -0.10 -11.95 12.07
C CYS A 408 1.35 -12.08 12.54
N SER A 409 2.21 -12.74 11.76
CA SER A 409 3.57 -13.07 12.19
C SER A 409 4.55 -11.89 12.05
N VAL A 410 4.22 -10.91 11.21
CA VAL A 410 5.04 -9.70 11.03
C VAL A 410 4.35 -8.56 11.76
N GLY A 411 4.88 -8.22 12.93
CA GLY A 411 4.57 -7.03 13.71
C GLY A 411 3.15 -6.47 13.53
N GLY A 412 2.15 -7.00 14.23
CA GLY A 412 0.83 -6.38 14.29
C GLY A 412 -0.16 -6.82 13.20
N ALA A 413 -1.40 -6.32 13.27
CA ALA A 413 -2.55 -6.89 12.56
C ALA A 413 -2.53 -6.77 11.02
N PHE A 414 -1.60 -6.00 10.44
CA PHE A 414 -1.69 -5.54 9.05
C PHE A 414 -1.28 -6.51 7.97
N ASN A 415 -0.41 -7.48 8.26
CA ASN A 415 0.06 -8.41 7.25
C ASN A 415 -0.55 -9.81 7.43
N PRO A 416 -1.81 -10.03 6.99
CA PRO A 416 -2.41 -11.35 7.06
C PRO A 416 -1.75 -12.36 6.13
N SER A 417 -0.98 -11.96 5.12
CA SER A 417 -0.25 -12.90 4.24
C SER A 417 0.79 -13.77 4.97
N SER A 418 1.05 -13.49 6.25
CA SER A 418 1.88 -14.33 7.11
C SER A 418 1.29 -14.41 8.52
N LEU A 419 1.00 -15.61 9.01
CA LEU A 419 0.38 -15.83 10.32
C LEU A 419 1.28 -16.69 11.19
N ILE A 420 1.24 -16.45 12.50
CA ILE A 420 1.84 -17.31 13.51
C ILE A 420 0.75 -18.01 14.31
N PHE A 421 0.91 -19.31 14.47
CA PHE A 421 0.11 -20.18 15.33
C PHE A 421 0.96 -20.50 16.55
N THR A 422 0.52 -20.10 17.73
CA THR A 422 1.21 -20.39 19.00
C THR A 422 0.31 -21.24 19.88
N SER A 423 0.75 -22.46 20.21
CA SER A 423 -0.04 -23.34 21.08
C SER A 423 -0.23 -22.72 22.47
N LYS A 424 -1.42 -22.92 23.04
CA LYS A 424 -1.77 -22.50 24.40
C LYS A 424 -1.18 -23.41 25.46
N GLU A 425 -0.86 -24.63 25.07
CA GLU A 425 -0.28 -25.67 25.91
C GLU A 425 1.24 -25.56 25.97
N ASP A 426 1.88 -25.15 24.87
CA ASP A 426 3.34 -24.95 24.77
C ASP A 426 3.68 -23.78 23.85
N ALA A 427 4.21 -22.69 24.41
CA ALA A 427 4.62 -21.52 23.63
C ALA A 427 5.76 -21.80 22.63
N ASN A 428 6.56 -22.87 22.85
CA ASN A 428 7.59 -23.32 21.92
C ASN A 428 7.02 -24.21 20.81
N LEU A 429 5.77 -24.65 20.92
CA LEU A 429 5.03 -25.29 19.84
C LEU A 429 4.30 -24.20 19.03
N ASN A 430 5.09 -23.46 18.25
CA ASN A 430 4.59 -22.44 17.34
C ASN A 430 5.15 -22.61 15.93
N PHE A 431 4.38 -22.20 14.93
CA PHE A 431 4.79 -22.22 13.53
C PHE A 431 4.21 -21.03 12.77
N VAL A 432 4.94 -20.58 11.76
CA VAL A 432 4.50 -19.53 10.85
C VAL A 432 3.99 -20.14 9.56
N ILE A 433 2.91 -19.59 9.00
CA ILE A 433 2.43 -19.90 7.65
C ILE A 433 2.43 -18.64 6.79
N LYS A 434 2.72 -18.80 5.50
CA LYS A 434 2.75 -17.71 4.51
C LYS A 434 1.85 -18.05 3.33
N LYS A 435 1.08 -17.08 2.86
CA LYS A 435 0.25 -17.21 1.65
C LYS A 435 1.17 -17.46 0.46
N LYS A 436 0.91 -18.52 -0.32
CA LYS A 436 1.63 -18.77 -1.57
C LYS A 436 1.01 -17.95 -2.69
N ALA A 437 1.84 -17.23 -3.44
CA ALA A 437 1.45 -16.66 -4.72
C ALA A 437 1.31 -17.80 -5.74
N PHE A 438 0.27 -17.75 -6.58
CA PHE A 438 0.06 -18.68 -7.69
C PHE A 438 0.59 -18.11 -8.99
#